data_AF-A0A428WQU8-F1
#
_entry.id   AF-A0A428WQU8-F1
#
_cell.length_a   1.000
_cell.length_b   1.000
_cell.length_c   1.000
_cell.angle_alpha   90.00
_cell.angle_beta   90.00
_cell.angle_gamma   90.00
#
_symmetry.space_group_name_H-M   'P 1'
#
loop_
_entity.id
_entity.type
_entity.pdbx_description
1 polymer ?
#
loop_
_entity_poly.entity_id
_entity_poly.type
_entity_poly.pdbx_seq_one_letter_code
_entity_poly.pdbx_strand_id
1 'polypeptide(L)' 'MTPSALPWTRHPSADEMRKFVRELTRAADGAAHPDARANVHRVVVEWRATARILADPELTAQLTRPLPDEDHGEATVP' A
#
# COMPACT_ATOMS: atom_id res chain seq x y z
N MET A 1 -7.13 11.23 24.89
CA MET A 1 -7.26 9.77 24.74
C MET A 1 -8.03 9.49 23.47
N THR A 2 -7.35 9.06 22.40
CA THR A 2 -7.95 8.24 21.34
C THR A 2 -6.86 7.31 20.82
N PRO A 3 -6.91 6.00 21.13
CA PRO A 3 -6.08 5.04 20.42
C PRO A 3 -6.53 5.03 18.96
N SER A 4 -5.62 5.46 18.09
CA SER A 4 -5.51 5.28 16.64
C SER A 4 -6.81 5.25 15.83
N ALA A 5 -7.08 6.33 15.10
CA ALA A 5 -8.11 6.34 14.04
C ALA A 5 -7.89 5.27 12.95
N LEU A 6 -6.74 4.58 12.95
CA LEU A 6 -6.34 3.58 11.97
C LEU A 6 -5.54 2.46 12.66
N PRO A 7 -6.16 1.49 13.35
CA PRO A 7 -5.45 0.46 14.13
C PRO A 7 -4.48 -0.41 13.31
N TRP A 8 -4.61 -0.43 11.98
CA TRP A 8 -3.72 -1.15 11.07
C TRP A 8 -2.36 -0.47 10.88
N THR A 9 -2.19 0.81 11.25
CA THR A 9 -0.92 1.56 11.07
C THR A 9 0.22 1.08 11.95
N ARG A 10 -0.02 0.16 12.89
CA ARG A 10 1.01 -0.46 13.74
C ARG A 10 1.86 -1.52 13.04
N HIS A 11 1.40 -2.04 11.90
CA HIS A 11 2.04 -3.15 11.18
C HIS A 11 3.09 -2.70 10.15
N PRO A 12 2.88 -1.62 9.39
CA PRO A 12 3.93 -1.09 8.52
C PRO A 12 5.18 -0.65 9.30
N SER A 13 6.35 -0.83 8.69
CA SER A 13 7.59 -0.24 9.19
C SER A 13 7.55 1.29 9.09
N ALA A 14 8.52 1.97 9.70
CA ALA A 14 8.65 3.41 9.56
C ALA A 14 8.79 3.86 8.09
N ASP A 15 9.42 3.04 7.26
CA ASP A 15 9.68 3.34 5.84
C ASP A 15 8.40 3.20 5.02
N GLU A 16 7.64 2.13 5.27
CA GLU A 16 6.32 1.91 4.69
C GLU A 16 5.34 2.99 5.13
N MET A 17 5.39 3.43 6.39
CA MET A 17 4.57 4.55 6.87
C MET A 17 4.90 5.86 6.15
N ARG A 18 6.19 6.15 5.90
CA ARG A 18 6.59 7.32 5.11
C ARG A 18 6.09 7.23 3.68
N LYS A 19 6.04 6.02 3.09
CA LYS A 19 5.48 5.80 1.74
C LYS A 19 3.97 6.04 1.72
N PHE A 20 3.23 5.51 2.70
CA PHE A 20 1.81 5.78 2.88
C PHE A 20 1.50 7.28 2.94
N VAL A 21 2.21 8.03 3.79
CA VAL A 21 1.99 9.48 3.93
C VAL A 21 2.25 10.22 2.61
N ARG A 22 3.31 9.86 1.87
CA ARG A 22 3.59 10.47 0.56
C ARG A 22 2.46 10.19 -0.46
N GLU A 23 1.96 8.96 -0.52
CA GLU A 23 0.88 8.60 -1.43
C GLU A 23 -0.45 9.26 -1.03
N LEU A 24 -0.72 9.37 0.28
CA LEU A 24 -1.90 10.04 0.80
C LEU A 24 -1.88 11.54 0.48
N THR A 25 -0.76 12.22 0.72
CA THR A 25 -0.59 13.64 0.38
C THR A 25 -0.70 13.84 -1.13
N ARG A 26 -0.08 12.99 -1.94
CA ARG A 26 -0.20 13.05 -3.40
C ARG A 26 -1.65 12.87 -3.88
N ALA A 27 -2.41 11.98 -3.27
CA ALA A 27 -3.82 11.77 -3.58
C ALA A 27 -4.69 12.97 -3.17
N ALA A 28 -4.32 13.67 -2.09
CA ALA A 28 -4.99 14.87 -1.62
C ALA A 28 -4.62 16.13 -2.41
N ASP A 29 -3.38 16.23 -2.89
CA ASP A 29 -2.83 17.38 -3.64
C ASP A 29 -3.42 17.52 -5.07
N GLY A 30 -4.32 16.62 -5.47
CA GLY A 30 -5.22 16.81 -6.60
C GLY A 30 -6.30 17.87 -6.34
N ALA A 31 -5.96 19.02 -5.76
CA ALA A 31 -6.90 20.01 -5.22
C ALA A 31 -7.87 20.64 -6.25
N ALA A 32 -7.66 20.37 -7.56
CA ALA A 32 -8.56 20.74 -8.65
C ALA A 32 -9.30 19.53 -9.28
N HIS A 33 -9.06 18.30 -8.81
CA HIS A 33 -9.64 17.09 -9.38
C HIS A 33 -10.90 16.68 -8.60
N PRO A 34 -12.05 16.45 -9.26
CA PRO A 34 -13.28 15.99 -8.60
C PRO A 34 -13.08 14.67 -7.84
N ASP A 35 -12.05 13.90 -8.21
CA ASP A 35 -11.76 12.57 -7.65
C ASP A 35 -10.80 12.57 -6.46
N ALA A 36 -10.36 13.73 -5.94
CA ALA A 36 -9.41 13.77 -4.83
C ALA A 36 -9.88 12.95 -3.61
N ARG A 37 -11.18 13.00 -3.30
CA ARG A 37 -11.78 12.19 -2.22
C ARG A 37 -11.76 10.69 -2.53
N ALA A 38 -12.04 10.31 -3.78
CA ALA A 38 -12.02 8.92 -4.21
C ALA A 38 -10.59 8.35 -4.19
N ASN A 39 -9.61 9.15 -4.62
CA ASN A 39 -8.19 8.79 -4.60
C ASN A 39 -7.67 8.61 -3.17
N VAL A 40 -7.99 9.53 -2.26
CA VAL A 40 -7.65 9.39 -0.83
C VAL A 40 -8.26 8.12 -0.24
N HIS A 41 -9.54 7.86 -0.50
CA HIS A 41 -10.20 6.65 -0.02
C HIS A 41 -9.53 5.39 -0.56
N ARG A 42 -9.19 5.37 -1.86
CA ARG A 42 -8.48 4.26 -2.51
C ARG A 42 -7.14 3.99 -1.84
N VAL A 43 -6.30 5.01 -1.65
CA VAL A 43 -5.00 4.88 -0.99
C VAL A 43 -5.16 4.27 0.41
N VAL A 44 -6.13 4.74 1.21
CA VAL A 44 -6.38 4.18 2.55
C VAL A 44 -6.79 2.70 2.49
N VAL A 45 -7.63 2.31 1.53
CA VAL A 45 -8.06 0.91 1.36
C VAL A 45 -6.89 0.01 0.96
N GLU A 46 -6.09 0.44 -0.01
CA GLU A 46 -4.91 -0.29 -0.48
C GLU A 46 -3.90 -0.47 0.66
N TRP A 47 -3.59 0.59 1.40
CA TRP A 47 -2.65 0.51 2.52
C TRP A 47 -3.17 -0.31 3.70
N ARG A 48 -4.49 -0.34 3.93
CA ARG A 48 -5.09 -1.27 4.90
C ARG A 48 -4.92 -2.72 4.46
N ALA A 49 -4.97 -3.02 3.16
CA ALA A 49 -4.69 -4.36 2.63
C ALA A 49 -3.21 -4.71 2.80
N THR A 50 -2.30 -3.80 2.44
CA THR A 50 -0.85 -3.95 2.68
C THR A 50 -0.55 -4.23 4.15
N ALA A 51 -1.15 -3.47 5.07
CA ALA A 51 -0.93 -3.67 6.50
C ALA A 51 -1.42 -5.02 7.03
N ARG A 52 -2.44 -5.63 6.41
CA ARG A 52 -2.87 -7.00 6.74
C ARG A 52 -1.84 -8.04 6.30
N ILE A 53 -1.22 -7.84 5.13
CA ILE A 53 -0.12 -8.69 4.68
C ILE A 53 1.06 -8.55 5.64
N LEU A 54 1.48 -7.32 5.94
CA LEU A 54 2.60 -7.04 6.86
C LEU A 54 2.34 -7.51 8.30
N ALA A 55 1.08 -7.71 8.69
CA ALA A 55 0.73 -8.28 9.99
C ALA A 55 1.02 -9.79 10.08
N ASP A 56 1.16 -10.46 8.94
CA ASP A 56 1.47 -11.88 8.82
C ASP A 56 2.87 -12.03 8.22
N PRO A 57 3.90 -12.31 9.04
CA PRO A 57 5.28 -12.39 8.58
C PRO A 57 5.52 -13.58 7.63
N GLU A 58 4.75 -14.66 7.77
CA GLU A 58 4.84 -15.84 6.89
C GLU A 58 4.27 -15.50 5.51
N LEU A 59 3.08 -14.89 5.46
CA LEU A 59 2.50 -14.40 4.21
C LEU A 59 3.39 -13.33 3.55
N THR A 60 3.96 -12.42 4.35
CA THR A 60 4.90 -11.42 3.84
C THR A 60 6.10 -12.10 3.20
N ALA A 61 6.74 -13.05 3.88
CA ALA A 61 7.89 -13.78 3.36
C ALA A 61 7.57 -14.51 2.05
N GLN A 62 6.39 -15.12 1.94
CA GLN A 62 5.93 -15.78 0.71
C GLN A 62 5.74 -14.78 -0.44
N LEU A 63 5.12 -13.63 -0.18
CA LEU A 63 4.81 -12.62 -1.20
C LEU A 63 6.02 -11.77 -1.60
N THR A 64 7.01 -11.60 -0.73
CA THR A 64 8.24 -10.86 -1.01
C THR A 64 9.39 -11.77 -1.45
N ARG A 65 9.17 -13.08 -1.52
CA ARG A 65 10.17 -14.01 -2.01
C ARG A 65 10.54 -13.62 -3.45
N PRO A 66 11.84 -13.58 -3.80
CA PRO A 66 12.25 -13.43 -5.19
C PRO A 66 11.58 -14.52 -6.04
N LEU A 67 10.93 -14.12 -7.13
CA LEU A 67 10.49 -15.06 -8.12
C LEU A 67 11.72 -15.81 -8.66
N PRO A 68 11.62 -17.14 -8.92
CA PRO A 68 12.69 -17.83 -9.60
C PRO A 68 12.97 -17.13 -10.94
N ASP A 69 14.21 -17.19 -11.41
CA ASP A 69 14.68 -16.67 -12.70
C ASP A 69 14.10 -17.48 -13.89
N GLU A 70 12.83 -17.83 -13.80
CA GLU A 70 12.07 -18.41 -14.88
C GLU A 70 11.69 -17.25 -15.80
N ASP A 71 12.40 -17.17 -16.93
CA ASP A 71 11.97 -16.41 -18.09
C ASP A 71 10.49 -16.72 -18.35
N HIS A 72 9.61 -15.78 -17.98
CA HIS A 72 8.16 -15.93 -18.08
C HIS A 72 7.66 -15.82 -19.54
N GLY A 73 8.58 -15.91 -20.51
CA GLY A 73 8.29 -15.77 -21.92
C GLY A 73 8.05 -14.31 -22.29
N GLU A 74 8.13 -14.02 -23.58
CA GLU A 74 7.91 -12.69 -24.11
C GLU A 74 6.50 -12.20 -23.76
N ALA A 75 6.42 -11.12 -22.96
CA ALA A 75 5.16 -10.46 -22.67
C ALA A 75 4.55 -10.01 -23.98
N THR A 76 3.53 -10.72 -24.47
CA THR A 76 2.79 -10.31 -25.66
C THR A 76 2.05 -9.04 -25.30
N VAL A 77 2.63 -7.90 -25.67
CA VAL A 77 1.99 -6.60 -25.59
C VAL A 77 0.78 -6.59 -26.55
N PRO A 78 -0.43 -6.22 -26.09
CA PRO A 78 -1.61 -6.13 -26.95
C PRO A 78 -1.55 -4.94 -27.92
#